data_AF-A0A150M6D6-F1
#
_entry.id   AF-A0A150M6D6-F1
#
_cell.length_a   1.000
_cell.length_b   1.000
_cell.length_c   1.000
_cell.angle_alpha   90.00
_cell.angle_beta   90.00
_cell.angle_gamma   90.00
#
_symmetry.space_group_name_H-M   'P 1'
#
loop_
_entity.id
_entity.type
_entity.pdbx_description
1 polymer ?
#
loop_
_entity_poly.entity_id
_entity_poly.type
_entity_poly.pdbx_seq_one_letter_code
_entity_poly.pdbx_strand_id
1 'polypeptide(L)' 'MKSQGIDRDLKAYMQLKIDLLKITECIDYCTEEKDKEYFRMKALHYSKELKKLREYIEEIYGLKLCQCCFFTESE' A
#
# COMPACT_ATOMS: atom_id res chain seq x y z
N MET A 1 -18.09 -20.70 -4.56
CA MET A 1 -17.10 -20.31 -3.52
C MET A 1 -15.85 -19.57 -4.04
N LYS A 2 -15.67 -19.31 -5.35
CA LYS A 2 -14.46 -18.62 -5.85
C LYS A 2 -14.44 -17.08 -5.63
N SER A 3 -15.59 -16.41 -5.51
CA SER A 3 -15.64 -14.93 -5.44
C SER A 3 -15.32 -14.33 -4.07
N GLN A 4 -15.43 -15.08 -2.97
CA GLN A 4 -15.22 -14.53 -1.63
C GLN A 4 -13.74 -14.30 -1.29
N GLY A 5 -12.82 -15.05 -1.91
CA GLY A 5 -11.37 -14.87 -1.74
C GLY A 5 -10.88 -13.60 -2.40
N ILE A 6 -11.19 -13.44 -3.69
CA ILE A 6 -10.82 -12.25 -4.47
C ILE A 6 -11.37 -10.95 -3.85
N ASP A 7 -12.63 -10.93 -3.41
CA ASP A 7 -13.22 -9.74 -2.76
C ASP A 7 -12.50 -9.37 -1.46
N ARG A 8 -12.08 -10.36 -0.67
CA ARG A 8 -11.33 -10.14 0.57
C ARG A 8 -9.96 -9.53 0.26
N ASP A 9 -9.24 -10.09 -0.71
CA ASP A 9 -7.90 -9.65 -1.04
C ASP A 9 -7.89 -8.27 -1.68
N LEU A 10 -8.86 -7.99 -2.55
CA LEU A 10 -9.07 -6.64 -3.11
C LEU A 10 -9.42 -5.62 -2.03
N LYS A 11 -10.24 -5.98 -1.04
CA LYS A 11 -10.52 -5.11 0.12
C LYS A 11 -9.27 -4.83 0.94
N ALA A 12 -8.46 -5.85 1.22
CA ALA A 12 -7.19 -5.67 1.92
C ALA A 12 -6.22 -4.77 1.13
N TYR A 13 -6.14 -4.97 -0.18
CA TYR A 13 -5.33 -4.15 -1.08
C TYR A 13 -5.78 -2.68 -1.09
N MET A 14 -7.09 -2.43 -1.15
CA MET A 14 -7.63 -1.07 -1.09
C MET A 14 -7.44 -0.42 0.28
N GLN A 15 -7.56 -1.20 1.36
CA GLN A 15 -7.31 -0.69 2.71
C GLN A 15 -5.85 -0.24 2.88
N LEU A 16 -4.88 -1.03 2.39
CA LEU A 16 -3.46 -0.64 2.40
C LEU A 16 -3.21 0.67 1.62
N LYS A 17 -3.90 0.89 0.50
CA LYS A 17 -3.82 2.17 -0.23
C LYS A 17 -4.35 3.34 0.59
N ILE A 18 -5.50 3.16 1.25
CA ILE A 18 -6.10 4.18 2.13
C ILE A 18 -5.17 4.48 3.31
N ASP A 19 -4.58 3.45 3.92
CA ASP A 19 -3.69 3.62 5.06
C ASP A 19 -2.39 4.35 4.66
N LEU A 20 -1.84 4.05 3.48
CA LEU A 20 -0.72 4.80 2.92
C LEU A 20 -1.05 6.29 2.72
N LEU A 21 -2.23 6.62 2.19
CA LEU A 21 -2.67 8.01 2.05
C LEU A 21 -2.74 8.73 3.40
N LYS A 22 -3.35 8.08 4.41
CA LYS A 22 -3.42 8.63 5.77
C LYS A 22 -2.05 8.83 6.40
N ILE A 23 -1.12 7.90 6.18
CA ILE A 23 0.24 8.04 6.70
C ILE A 23 0.94 9.23 6.05
N THR A 24 0.76 9.46 4.75
CA THR A 24 1.30 10.65 4.08
C THR A 24 0.76 11.93 4.71
N GLU A 25 -0.53 12.00 4.98
CA GLU A 25 -1.11 13.14 5.71
C GLU A 25 -0.46 13.30 7.10
N CYS A 26 -0.25 12.22 7.86
CA CYS A 26 0.45 12.29 9.14
C CYS A 26 1.89 12.84 9.01
N ILE A 27 2.64 12.47 7.96
CA ILE A 27 3.98 13.00 7.71
C ILE A 27 3.94 14.52 7.49
N ASP A 28 2.94 14.99 6.75
CA ASP A 28 2.78 16.41 6.41
C ASP A 28 2.34 17.25 7.61
N TYR A 29 1.48 16.71 8.49
CA TYR A 29 0.95 17.42 9.67
C TYR A 29 1.85 17.34 10.90
N CYS A 30 2.66 16.30 11.06
CA CYS A 30 3.52 16.16 12.23
C CYS A 30 4.58 17.27 12.28
N THR A 31 4.77 17.89 13.45
CA THR A 31 5.82 18.89 13.66
C THR A 31 7.10 18.29 14.22
N GLU A 32 7.01 17.16 14.91
CA GLU A 32 8.17 16.47 15.48
C GLU A 32 8.83 15.53 14.46
N GLU A 33 10.15 15.67 14.26
CA GLU A 33 10.89 14.83 13.31
C GLU A 33 10.90 13.34 13.70
N LYS A 34 10.86 13.02 14.99
CA LYS A 34 10.76 11.61 15.45
C LYS A 34 9.46 10.96 14.99
N ASP A 35 8.35 11.69 15.05
CA ASP A 35 7.05 11.21 14.59
C ASP A 35 7.00 11.11 13.07
N LYS A 36 7.53 12.11 12.35
CA LYS A 36 7.65 12.04 10.89
C LYS A 36 8.45 10.81 10.45
N GLU A 37 9.58 10.54 11.10
CA GLU A 37 10.41 9.38 10.78
C GLU A 37 9.67 8.07 11.06
N TYR A 38 8.93 7.99 12.17
CA TYR A 38 8.05 6.86 12.45
C TYR A 38 7.01 6.63 11.34
N PHE A 39 6.34 7.69 10.88
CA PHE A 39 5.37 7.59 9.80
C PHE A 39 6.02 7.27 8.44
N ARG A 40 7.21 7.81 8.13
CA ARG A 40 7.99 7.45 6.93
C ARG A 40 8.36 5.96 6.92
N MET A 41 8.83 5.44 8.04
CA MET A 41 9.13 4.00 8.17
C MET A 41 7.87 3.15 7.96
N LYS A 42 6.73 3.56 8.53
CA LYS A 42 5.44 2.89 8.28
C LYS A 42 5.04 2.94 6.80
N ALA A 43 5.16 4.09 6.15
CA ALA A 43 4.86 4.24 4.73
C ALA A 43 5.72 3.28 3.88
N LEU A 44 7.02 3.20 4.18
CA LEU A 44 7.93 2.28 3.49
C LEU A 44 7.56 0.81 3.72
N HIS A 45 7.14 0.45 4.93
CA HIS A 45 6.69 -0.91 5.22
C HIS A 45 5.40 -1.24 4.45
N TYR A 46 4.39 -0.37 4.51
CA TYR A 46 3.10 -0.62 3.86
C TYR A 46 3.19 -0.59 2.33
N SER A 47 4.10 0.20 1.74
CA SER A 47 4.31 0.20 0.29
C SER A 47 4.88 -1.14 -0.20
N LYS A 48 5.77 -1.76 0.57
CA LYS A 48 6.29 -3.12 0.30
C LYS A 48 5.18 -4.16 0.40
N GLU A 49 4.34 -4.11 1.43
CA GLU A 49 3.23 -5.03 1.59
C GLU A 49 2.16 -4.85 0.49
N LEU A 50 1.88 -3.61 0.09
CA LEU A 50 0.99 -3.32 -1.03
C LEU A 50 1.50 -3.93 -2.34
N LYS A 51 2.81 -3.84 -2.61
CA LYS A 51 3.44 -4.45 -3.78
C LYS A 51 3.28 -5.98 -3.76
N LYS A 52 3.62 -6.62 -2.64
CA LYS A 52 3.49 -8.09 -2.49
C LYS A 52 2.05 -8.55 -2.66
N LEU A 53 1.10 -7.86 -2.03
CA LEU A 53 -0.32 -8.22 -2.14
C LEU A 53 -0.85 -8.02 -3.55
N ARG A 54 -0.39 -6.98 -4.27
CA ARG A 54 -0.71 -6.81 -5.68
C ARG A 54 -0.24 -8.01 -6.49
N GLU A 55 1.05 -8.34 -6.39
CA GLU A 55 1.67 -9.44 -7.14
C GLU A 55 0.96 -10.77 -6.85
N TYR A 56 0.63 -11.03 -5.58
CA TYR A 56 -0.17 -12.17 -5.16
C TYR A 56 -1.56 -12.21 -5.83
N ILE A 57 -2.31 -11.10 -5.82
CA ILE A 57 -3.64 -11.03 -6.43
C ILE A 57 -3.56 -11.24 -7.95
N GLU A 58 -2.57 -10.63 -8.60
CA GLU A 58 -2.37 -10.75 -10.05
C GLU A 58 -2.02 -12.19 -10.43
N GLU A 59 -1.16 -12.87 -9.67
CA GLU A 59 -0.76 -14.27 -9.89
C GLU A 59 -1.92 -15.24 -9.65
N ILE A 60 -2.63 -15.13 -8.52
CA ILE A 60 -3.66 -16.09 -8.11
C ILE A 60 -4.95 -15.94 -8.93
N TYR A 61 -5.33 -14.71 -9.27
CA TYR A 61 -6.62 -14.44 -9.91
C TYR A 61 -6.51 -14.08 -11.40
N GLY A 62 -5.29 -13.96 -11.94
CA GLY A 62 -5.06 -13.61 -13.35
C GLY A 62 -5.51 -12.19 -13.69
N LEU A 63 -5.51 -11.29 -12.71
CA LEU A 63 -5.87 -9.89 -12.88
C LEU A 63 -4.65 -9.02 -13.16
N LYS A 64 -4.90 -7.79 -13.63
CA LYS A 64 -3.93 -6.70 -13.58
C LYS A 64 -4.52 -5.56 -12.77
N LEU A 65 -3.87 -5.21 -11.67
CA LEU A 65 -4.28 -4.12 -10.80
C LEU A 65 -3.54 -2.84 -11.19
N CYS A 66 -4.13 -1.66 -10.91
CA CYS A 66 -3.45 -0.42 -11.26
C CYS A 66 -2.09 -0.31 -10.56
N GLN A 67 -1.07 -0.04 -11.37
CA GLN A 67 0.30 0.26 -10.97
C GLN A 67 0.54 1.73 -10.59
N CYS A 68 -0.53 2.53 -10.53
CA CYS A 68 -0.58 3.83 -9.88
C CYS A 68 0.16 3.75 -8.53
N CYS A 69 1.14 4.63 -8.26
CA CYS A 69 2.07 4.66 -7.10
C CYS A 69 3.51 4.11 -7.34
N PHE A 70 4.04 4.16 -8.56
CA PHE A 70 5.48 4.04 -8.74
C PHE A 70 6.21 5.20 -8.05
N PHE A 71 6.94 4.90 -6.97
CA PHE A 71 8.17 5.62 -6.71
C PHE A 71 9.14 5.09 -7.76
N THR A 72 9.34 5.84 -8.84
CA THR A 72 10.54 5.61 -9.66
C THR A 72 11.72 5.72 -8.71
N GLU A 73 12.53 4.67 -8.60
CA GLU A 73 13.90 4.83 -8.09
C GLU A 73 14.52 5.87 -9.01
N SER A 74 14.57 7.12 -8.56
CA SER A 74 15.34 8.15 -9.21
C SER A 74 16.79 7.68 -9.13
N GLU A 75 17.33 7.32 -10.31
CA GLU A 75 18.74 7.04 -10.56
C GLU A 75 19.67 8.13 -10.00
#